data_AF-A0A7V8BZK3-F1
#
_entry.id   AF-A0A7V8BZK3-F1
#
_cell.length_a   1.000
_cell.length_b   1.000
_cell.length_c   1.000
_cell.angle_alpha   90.00
_cell.angle_beta   90.00
_cell.angle_gamma   90.00
#
_symmetry.space_group_name_H-M   'P 1'
#
loop_
_entity.id
_entity.type
_entity.pdbx_description
1 polymer ?
#
loop_
_entity_poly.entity_id
_entity_poly.type
_entity_poly.pdbx_seq_one_letter_code
_entity_poly.pdbx_strand_id
1 'polypeptide(L)'
;MYNDLLLDRLVAVAPQDEADDRIEALINEIEALDNLLSPEAQELIRDLRPHTVTDDVYEEIDEHATFGNRVADQLAAFAGSWRFILSFIFLMAIWIVFNLISGSHSLDPYPFILLNLILSTLAGLQAPVILMAQNRQSEKDRAVAQNDFHVNLKNELEIADLHRKIDSLTNVLTMQTQMVNALVSARRQELSATVKAIEYARKAEGL
;
A
#
# COMPACT_ATOMS: atom_id res chain seq x y z
N MET A 1 -24.91 14.67 17.84
CA MET A 1 -25.66 15.84 17.37
C MET A 1 -24.82 17.13 17.47
N TYR A 2 -23.54 17.09 17.04
CA TYR A 2 -22.65 18.26 16.98
C TYR A 2 -21.73 18.21 15.76
N ASN A 3 -21.56 17.02 15.15
CA ASN A 3 -20.75 16.84 13.93
C ASN A 3 -21.53 17.17 12.65
N ASP A 4 -22.85 16.92 12.61
CA ASP A 4 -23.67 17.22 11.42
C ASP A 4 -23.78 18.72 11.12
N LEU A 5 -23.80 19.56 12.16
CA LEU A 5 -23.93 21.02 12.01
C LEU A 5 -22.67 21.70 11.44
N LEU A 6 -21.51 21.06 11.54
CA LEU A 6 -20.26 21.56 10.96
C LEU A 6 -20.09 21.13 9.50
N LEU A 7 -20.52 19.91 9.17
CA LEU A 7 -20.55 19.42 7.79
C LEU A 7 -21.57 20.21 6.96
N ASP A 8 -22.75 20.47 7.51
CA ASP A 8 -23.79 21.24 6.82
C ASP A 8 -23.39 22.71 6.62
N ARG A 9 -22.68 23.33 7.58
CA ARG A 9 -22.11 24.70 7.44
C ARG A 9 -20.92 24.78 6.49
N LEU A 10 -20.14 23.72 6.30
CA LEU A 10 -19.04 23.65 5.33
C LEU A 10 -19.57 23.41 3.90
N VAL A 11 -20.70 22.70 3.76
CA VAL A 11 -21.36 22.44 2.48
C VAL A 11 -22.28 23.60 2.07
N ALA A 12 -22.88 24.34 3.01
CA ALA A 12 -23.92 25.33 2.72
C ALA A 12 -23.44 26.78 2.45
N VAL A 13 -22.15 27.05 2.21
CA VAL A 13 -21.64 28.43 2.00
C VAL A 13 -20.83 28.62 0.71
N ALA A 14 -20.70 27.61 -0.16
CA ALA A 14 -20.15 27.81 -1.51
C ALA A 14 -21.27 27.60 -2.55
N PRO A 15 -21.56 28.57 -3.44
CA PRO A 15 -22.47 28.33 -4.56
C PRO A 15 -21.98 27.13 -5.38
N GLN A 16 -22.91 26.35 -5.94
CA GLN A 16 -22.59 25.11 -6.67
C GLN A 16 -21.57 25.32 -7.80
N ASP A 17 -21.56 26.52 -8.39
CA ASP A 17 -20.58 26.96 -9.40
C ASP A 17 -19.12 26.97 -8.85
N GLU A 18 -18.88 27.33 -7.58
CA GLU A 18 -17.53 27.30 -6.96
C GLU A 18 -17.01 25.87 -6.72
N ALA A 19 -17.90 24.90 -6.59
CA ALA A 19 -17.52 23.50 -6.43
C ALA A 19 -17.03 22.91 -7.76
N ASP A 20 -17.74 23.22 -8.84
CA ASP A 20 -17.35 22.82 -10.21
C ASP A 20 -16.07 23.54 -10.65
N ASP A 21 -15.94 24.84 -10.35
CA ASP A 21 -14.72 25.62 -10.59
C ASP A 21 -13.52 25.05 -9.82
N ARG A 22 -13.72 24.56 -8.59
CA ARG A 22 -12.68 23.90 -7.80
C ARG A 22 -12.29 22.53 -8.36
N ILE A 23 -13.24 21.76 -8.87
CA ILE A 23 -12.95 20.49 -9.52
C ILE A 23 -12.15 20.74 -10.80
N GLU A 24 -12.53 21.74 -11.59
CA GLU A 24 -11.82 22.11 -12.81
C GLU A 24 -10.42 22.69 -12.52
N ALA A 25 -10.27 23.44 -11.42
CA ALA A 25 -8.96 23.91 -10.95
C ALA A 25 -8.05 22.75 -10.50
N LEU A 26 -8.59 21.76 -9.78
CA LEU A 26 -7.84 20.57 -9.36
C LEU A 26 -7.44 19.69 -10.55
N ILE A 27 -8.32 19.54 -11.55
CA ILE A 27 -8.01 18.82 -12.79
C ILE A 27 -6.86 19.52 -13.54
N ASN A 28 -6.93 20.85 -13.69
CA ASN A 28 -5.89 21.63 -14.33
C ASN A 28 -4.56 21.60 -13.53
N GLU A 29 -4.61 21.57 -12.21
CA GLU A 29 -3.43 21.46 -11.35
C GLU A 29 -2.77 20.08 -11.48
N ILE A 30 -3.57 19.01 -11.54
CA ILE A 30 -3.08 17.65 -11.80
C ILE A 30 -2.45 17.55 -13.20
N GLU A 31 -3.09 18.14 -14.22
CA GLU A 31 -2.60 18.15 -15.60
C GLU A 31 -1.31 18.99 -15.76
N ALA A 32 -1.19 20.09 -15.00
CA ALA A 32 0.03 20.88 -14.91
C ALA A 32 1.16 20.14 -14.16
N LEU A 33 0.84 19.37 -13.12
CA LEU A 33 1.80 18.49 -12.44
C LEU A 33 2.27 17.35 -13.35
N ASP A 34 1.36 16.79 -14.16
CA ASP A 34 1.67 15.72 -15.10
C ASP A 34 2.66 16.22 -16.15
N ASN A 35 2.46 17.42 -16.70
CA ASN A 35 3.38 18.08 -17.64
C ASN A 35 4.76 18.46 -17.06
N LEU A 36 4.92 18.48 -15.73
CA LEU A 36 6.22 18.71 -15.06
C LEU A 36 7.04 17.43 -14.87
N LEU A 37 6.46 16.26 -15.12
CA LEU A 37 7.20 15.02 -15.17
C LEU A 37 7.97 14.90 -16.50
N SER A 38 9.23 14.44 -16.42
CA SER A 38 9.99 14.03 -17.61
C SER A 38 9.19 12.99 -18.40
N PRO A 39 9.17 13.02 -19.75
CA PRO A 39 8.45 12.02 -20.56
C PRO A 39 8.84 10.58 -20.22
N GLU A 40 10.09 10.33 -19.81
CA GLU A 40 10.54 9.01 -19.31
C GLU A 40 9.86 8.62 -17.99
N ALA A 41 9.61 9.58 -17.10
CA ALA A 41 8.91 9.35 -15.84
C ALA A 41 7.40 9.16 -16.07
N GLN A 42 6.81 9.84 -17.06
CA GLN A 42 5.41 9.63 -17.46
C GLN A 42 5.21 8.24 -18.08
N GLU A 43 6.14 7.80 -18.95
CA GLU A 43 6.11 6.48 -19.56
C GLU A 43 6.29 5.38 -18.51
N LEU A 44 7.24 5.55 -17.58
CA LEU A 44 7.45 4.63 -16.47
C LEU A 44 6.24 4.59 -15.51
N ILE A 45 5.64 5.73 -15.17
CA ILE A 45 4.41 5.76 -14.35
C ILE A 45 3.24 5.11 -15.08
N ARG A 46 3.15 5.26 -16.41
CA ARG A 46 2.10 4.65 -17.23
C ARG A 46 2.27 3.14 -17.35
N ASP A 47 3.51 2.66 -17.48
CA ASP A 47 3.85 1.23 -17.46
C ASP A 47 3.67 0.59 -16.07
N LEU A 48 3.79 1.37 -14.99
CA LEU A 48 3.58 0.92 -13.61
C LEU A 48 2.17 1.23 -13.05
N ARG A 49 1.33 1.96 -13.80
CA ARG A 49 -0.09 2.22 -13.46
C ARG A 49 -0.97 0.96 -13.44
N PRO A 50 -0.70 -0.14 -14.17
CA PRO A 50 -1.59 -1.29 -14.13
C PRO A 50 -1.52 -2.13 -12.84
N HIS A 51 -0.59 -1.89 -11.91
CA HIS A 51 -0.34 -2.83 -10.80
C HIS A 51 -0.43 -2.22 -9.39
N THR A 52 -1.08 -1.06 -9.25
CA THR A 52 -0.99 -0.26 -8.00
C THR A 52 -2.01 -0.59 -6.92
N VAL A 53 -2.67 -1.76 -6.94
CA VAL A 53 -3.56 -2.17 -5.84
C VAL A 53 -3.38 -3.64 -5.53
N THR A 54 -3.07 -3.96 -4.27
CA THR A 54 -3.01 -5.34 -3.75
C THR A 54 -4.30 -6.12 -4.00
N ASP A 55 -5.47 -5.45 -4.10
CA ASP A 55 -6.75 -6.08 -4.47
C ASP A 55 -6.71 -6.72 -5.88
N ASP A 56 -6.04 -6.10 -6.85
CA ASP A 56 -6.00 -6.57 -8.24
C ASP A 56 -5.35 -7.97 -8.35
N VAL A 57 -4.29 -8.18 -7.55
CA VAL A 57 -3.56 -9.46 -7.52
C VAL A 57 -4.43 -10.60 -6.98
N TYR A 58 -5.25 -10.33 -5.96
CA TYR A 58 -6.14 -11.37 -5.41
C TYR A 58 -7.34 -11.61 -6.33
N GLU A 59 -7.88 -10.56 -6.94
CA GLU A 59 -9.02 -10.62 -7.83
C GLU A 59 -8.68 -11.39 -9.12
N GLU A 60 -7.50 -11.16 -9.71
CA GLU A 60 -7.00 -11.91 -10.88
C GLU A 60 -6.78 -13.41 -10.56
N ILE A 61 -6.26 -13.73 -9.37
CA ILE A 61 -6.06 -15.13 -8.95
C ILE A 61 -7.39 -15.83 -8.67
N ASP A 62 -8.36 -15.13 -8.08
CA ASP A 62 -9.68 -15.70 -7.78
C ASP A 62 -10.60 -15.77 -9.00
N GLU A 63 -10.41 -14.91 -10.02
CA GLU A 63 -11.09 -15.00 -11.33
C GLU A 63 -10.70 -16.28 -12.09
N HIS A 64 -9.43 -16.70 -11.98
CA HIS A 64 -8.92 -17.92 -12.61
C HIS A 64 -9.08 -19.19 -11.76
N ALA A 65 -9.74 -19.13 -10.60
CA ALA A 65 -9.87 -20.26 -9.71
C ALA A 65 -10.89 -21.32 -10.21
N THR A 66 -10.41 -22.53 -10.49
CA THR A 66 -11.25 -23.69 -10.81
C THR A 66 -12.21 -24.06 -9.67
N PHE A 67 -13.33 -24.72 -9.96
CA PHE A 67 -14.31 -25.18 -8.96
C PHE A 67 -13.69 -26.01 -7.81
N GLY A 68 -12.77 -26.93 -8.15
CA GLY A 68 -12.06 -27.75 -7.15
C GLY A 68 -11.19 -26.91 -6.20
N ASN A 69 -10.60 -25.83 -6.72
CA ASN A 69 -9.85 -24.86 -5.94
C ASN A 69 -10.81 -24.19 -4.94
N ARG A 70 -11.93 -23.60 -5.39
CA ARG A 70 -12.90 -22.98 -4.47
C ARG A 70 -13.37 -23.90 -3.33
N VAL A 71 -13.65 -25.17 -3.63
CA VAL A 71 -14.05 -26.17 -2.62
C VAL A 71 -12.92 -26.48 -1.65
N ALA A 72 -11.68 -26.61 -2.13
CA ALA A 72 -10.52 -26.86 -1.26
C ALA A 72 -10.24 -25.71 -0.27
N ASP A 73 -10.44 -24.45 -0.68
CA ASP A 73 -10.28 -23.29 0.23
C ASP A 73 -11.34 -23.31 1.33
N GLN A 74 -12.59 -23.57 0.95
CA GLN A 74 -13.67 -23.65 1.92
C GLN A 74 -13.46 -24.81 2.89
N LEU A 75 -13.02 -25.97 2.39
CA LEU A 75 -12.69 -27.12 3.24
C LEU A 75 -11.51 -26.83 4.18
N ALA A 76 -10.45 -26.19 3.68
CA ALA A 76 -9.27 -25.85 4.49
C ALA A 76 -9.61 -24.81 5.57
N ALA A 77 -10.35 -23.75 5.22
CA ALA A 77 -10.81 -22.73 6.16
C ALA A 77 -11.76 -23.30 7.22
N PHE A 78 -12.65 -24.21 6.82
CA PHE A 78 -13.59 -24.87 7.73
C PHE A 78 -12.87 -25.87 8.66
N ALA A 79 -12.03 -26.73 8.11
CA ALA A 79 -11.28 -27.74 8.86
C ALA A 79 -10.22 -27.12 9.79
N GLY A 80 -9.71 -25.92 9.47
CA GLY A 80 -8.76 -25.17 10.29
C GLY A 80 -9.39 -24.43 11.49
N SER A 81 -10.72 -24.44 11.63
CA SER A 81 -11.39 -23.70 12.70
C SER A 81 -11.35 -24.44 14.04
N TRP A 82 -10.99 -23.72 15.11
CA TRP A 82 -11.05 -24.22 16.49
C TRP A 82 -12.43 -24.76 16.90
N ARG A 83 -13.51 -24.14 16.39
CA ARG A 83 -14.88 -24.59 16.66
C ARG A 83 -15.18 -25.93 16.02
N PHE A 84 -14.67 -26.17 14.80
CA PHE A 84 -14.83 -27.44 14.10
C PHE A 84 -14.14 -28.57 14.86
N ILE A 85 -12.88 -28.38 15.26
CA ILE A 85 -12.10 -29.37 16.03
C ILE A 85 -12.84 -29.78 17.30
N LEU A 86 -13.32 -28.82 18.09
CA LEU A 86 -14.06 -29.10 19.32
C LEU A 86 -15.38 -29.83 19.05
N SER A 87 -16.14 -29.42 18.03
CA SER A 87 -17.39 -30.09 17.65
C SER A 87 -17.17 -31.52 17.18
N PHE A 88 -16.06 -31.78 16.46
CA PHE A 88 -15.70 -33.09 15.94
C PHE A 88 -15.32 -34.05 17.07
N ILE A 89 -14.51 -33.59 18.04
CA ILE A 89 -14.17 -34.36 19.24
C ILE A 89 -15.44 -34.66 20.06
N PHE A 90 -16.35 -33.69 20.20
CA PHE A 90 -17.61 -33.88 20.91
C PHE A 90 -18.52 -34.90 20.23
N LEU A 91 -18.67 -34.83 18.91
CA LEU A 91 -19.44 -35.80 18.12
C LEU A 91 -18.85 -37.22 18.27
N MET A 92 -17.52 -37.34 18.23
CA MET A 92 -16.82 -38.61 18.43
C MET A 92 -17.08 -39.18 19.82
N ALA A 93 -17.03 -38.35 20.86
CA ALA A 93 -17.35 -38.76 22.23
C ALA A 93 -18.81 -39.24 22.35
N ILE A 94 -19.76 -38.53 21.74
CA ILE A 94 -21.17 -38.95 21.70
C ILE A 94 -21.31 -40.31 21.02
N TRP A 95 -20.65 -40.53 19.87
CA TRP A 95 -20.72 -41.78 19.13
C TRP A 95 -20.20 -42.96 19.95
N ILE A 96 -19.08 -42.76 20.65
CA ILE A 96 -18.49 -43.77 21.55
C ILE A 96 -19.47 -44.08 22.70
N VAL A 97 -20.02 -43.06 23.37
CA VAL A 97 -20.97 -43.23 24.47
C VAL A 97 -22.25 -43.93 24.01
N PHE A 98 -22.79 -43.55 22.85
CA PHE A 98 -23.98 -44.15 22.26
C PHE A 98 -23.78 -45.65 21.97
N ASN A 99 -22.65 -46.03 21.37
CA ASN A 99 -22.35 -47.43 21.08
C ASN A 99 -22.04 -48.25 22.34
N LEU A 100 -21.48 -47.62 23.38
CA LEU A 100 -21.23 -48.26 24.67
C LEU A 100 -22.54 -48.56 25.42
N ILE A 101 -23.50 -47.64 25.41
CA ILE A 101 -24.82 -47.80 26.04
C ILE A 101 -25.69 -48.81 25.27
N SER A 102 -25.56 -48.86 23.94
CA SER A 102 -26.37 -49.74 23.08
C SER A 102 -26.02 -51.22 23.17
N GLY A 103 -24.87 -51.57 23.78
CA GLY A 103 -24.51 -52.93 24.20
C GLY A 103 -24.72 -54.01 23.13
N SER A 104 -25.84 -54.74 23.23
CA SER A 104 -26.18 -55.89 22.37
C SER A 104 -26.74 -55.52 20.98
N HIS A 105 -27.20 -54.29 20.77
CA HIS A 105 -27.64 -53.76 19.47
C HIS A 105 -26.67 -52.70 18.91
N SER A 106 -25.44 -52.67 19.42
CA SER A 106 -24.44 -51.69 19.04
C SER A 106 -24.08 -51.84 17.55
N LEU A 107 -24.16 -50.73 16.82
CA LEU A 107 -23.81 -50.68 15.39
C LEU A 107 -22.28 -50.74 15.18
N ASP A 108 -21.51 -50.29 16.17
CA ASP A 108 -20.05 -50.30 16.17
C ASP A 108 -19.51 -50.75 17.56
N PRO A 109 -19.50 -52.06 17.87
CA PRO A 109 -18.99 -52.58 19.13
C PRO A 109 -17.49 -52.30 19.31
N TYR A 110 -17.04 -52.21 20.56
CA TYR A 110 -15.61 -52.10 20.89
C TYR A 110 -14.84 -53.24 20.19
N PRO A 111 -13.83 -52.98 19.34
CA PRO A 111 -12.93 -51.80 19.31
C PRO A 111 -13.26 -50.68 18.30
N PHE A 112 -14.52 -50.46 17.92
CA PHE A 112 -14.99 -49.40 17.01
C PHE A 112 -14.39 -49.46 15.60
N ILE A 113 -14.69 -50.51 14.84
CA ILE A 113 -14.10 -50.76 13.52
C ILE A 113 -14.58 -49.73 12.48
N LEU A 114 -15.84 -49.31 12.55
CA LEU A 114 -16.41 -48.38 11.57
C LEU A 114 -15.87 -46.97 11.78
N LEU A 115 -15.81 -46.54 13.05
CA LEU A 115 -15.20 -45.26 13.40
C LEU A 115 -13.72 -45.21 13.00
N ASN A 116 -12.96 -46.27 13.28
CA ASN A 116 -11.57 -46.35 12.85
C ASN A 116 -11.40 -46.32 11.32
N LEU A 117 -12.28 -47.00 10.58
CA LEU A 117 -12.25 -46.99 9.12
C LEU A 117 -12.48 -45.58 8.57
N ILE A 118 -13.54 -44.91 9.02
CA ILE A 118 -13.89 -43.55 8.59
C ILE A 118 -12.78 -42.57 8.93
N LEU A 119 -12.25 -42.60 10.16
CA LEU A 119 -11.15 -41.73 10.59
C LEU A 119 -9.88 -41.97 9.77
N SER A 120 -9.55 -43.22 9.47
CA SER A 120 -8.36 -43.56 8.67
C SER A 120 -8.50 -43.05 7.23
N THR A 121 -9.68 -43.21 6.62
CA THR A 121 -9.96 -42.67 5.28
C THR A 121 -9.93 -41.15 5.27
N LEU A 122 -10.50 -40.50 6.29
CA LEU A 122 -10.52 -39.04 6.42
C LEU A 122 -9.09 -38.49 6.56
N ALA A 123 -8.27 -39.10 7.41
CA ALA A 123 -6.86 -38.74 7.58
C ALA A 123 -6.05 -38.95 6.30
N GLY A 124 -6.31 -40.04 5.55
CA GLY A 124 -5.66 -40.31 4.27
C GLY A 124 -5.96 -39.26 3.20
N LEU A 125 -7.20 -38.76 3.15
CA LEU A 125 -7.60 -37.66 2.24
C LEU A 125 -7.17 -36.27 2.72
N GLN A 126 -6.84 -36.13 3.99
CA GLN A 126 -6.49 -34.85 4.58
C GLN A 126 -5.16 -34.31 4.03
N ALA A 127 -4.13 -35.15 3.89
CA ALA A 127 -2.80 -34.70 3.46
C ALA A 127 -2.78 -34.07 2.05
N PRO A 128 -3.41 -34.66 1.01
CA PRO A 128 -3.51 -34.03 -0.31
C PRO A 128 -4.34 -32.74 -0.31
N VAL A 129 -5.44 -32.68 0.45
CA VAL A 129 -6.28 -31.47 0.54
C VAL A 129 -5.50 -30.33 1.20
N ILE A 130 -4.79 -30.62 2.29
CA ILE A 130 -3.90 -29.64 2.94
C ILE A 130 -2.80 -29.21 1.98
N LEU A 131 -2.17 -30.14 1.26
CA LEU A 131 -1.10 -29.82 0.32
C LEU A 131 -1.61 -28.93 -0.84
N MET A 132 -2.81 -29.19 -1.35
CA MET A 132 -3.45 -28.35 -2.37
C MET A 132 -3.77 -26.94 -1.85
N ALA A 133 -4.30 -26.85 -0.63
CA ALA A 133 -4.57 -25.57 0.02
C ALA A 133 -3.26 -24.79 0.26
N GLN A 134 -2.21 -25.47 0.72
CA GLN A 134 -0.89 -24.87 0.92
C GLN A 134 -0.24 -24.42 -0.39
N ASN A 135 -0.28 -25.23 -1.45
CA ASN A 135 0.29 -24.87 -2.75
C ASN A 135 -0.38 -23.60 -3.28
N ARG A 136 -1.70 -23.49 -3.15
CA ARG A 136 -2.42 -22.30 -3.59
C ARG A 136 -2.17 -21.08 -2.71
N GLN A 137 -2.08 -21.24 -1.39
CA GLN A 137 -1.70 -20.13 -0.51
C GLN A 137 -0.29 -19.61 -0.87
N SER A 138 0.65 -20.52 -1.14
CA SER A 138 2.01 -20.18 -1.59
C SER A 138 2.02 -19.44 -2.95
N GLU A 139 1.14 -19.83 -3.88
CA GLU A 139 0.97 -19.12 -5.15
C GLU A 139 0.46 -17.68 -4.94
N LYS A 140 -0.54 -17.48 -4.06
CA LYS A 140 -1.03 -16.14 -3.69
C LYS A 140 0.07 -15.32 -3.03
N ASP A 141 0.75 -15.89 -2.04
CA ASP A 141 1.84 -15.22 -1.31
C ASP A 141 2.98 -14.82 -2.24
N ARG A 142 3.31 -15.66 -3.24
CA ARG A 142 4.32 -15.36 -4.25
C ARG A 142 3.91 -14.20 -5.16
N ALA A 143 2.66 -14.17 -5.61
CA ALA A 143 2.16 -13.09 -6.46
C ALA A 143 2.17 -11.74 -5.71
N VAL A 144 1.74 -11.74 -4.45
CA VAL A 144 1.83 -10.55 -3.59
C VAL A 144 3.27 -10.10 -3.41
N ALA A 145 4.18 -11.03 -3.11
CA ALA A 145 5.59 -10.71 -2.94
C ALA A 145 6.24 -10.14 -4.23
N GLN A 146 5.83 -10.63 -5.41
CA GLN A 146 6.27 -10.07 -6.69
C GLN A 146 5.76 -8.65 -6.88
N ASN A 147 4.48 -8.39 -6.60
CA ASN A 147 3.92 -7.05 -6.70
C ASN A 147 4.61 -6.07 -5.73
N ASP A 148 4.79 -6.48 -4.48
CA ASP A 148 5.50 -5.69 -3.46
C ASP A 148 6.94 -5.37 -3.91
N PHE A 149 7.62 -6.31 -4.56
CA PHE A 149 8.94 -6.08 -5.14
C PHE A 149 8.92 -5.01 -6.23
N HIS A 150 7.95 -5.05 -7.15
CA HIS A 150 7.80 -4.04 -8.21
C HIS A 150 7.48 -2.66 -7.65
N VAL A 151 6.58 -2.57 -6.67
CA VAL A 151 6.25 -1.31 -5.98
C VAL A 151 7.47 -0.75 -5.26
N ASN A 152 8.24 -1.59 -4.57
CA ASN A 152 9.45 -1.15 -3.87
C ASN A 152 10.51 -0.60 -4.85
N LEU A 153 10.75 -1.31 -5.96
CA LEU A 153 11.67 -0.84 -6.99
C LEU A 153 11.23 0.51 -7.59
N LYS A 154 9.92 0.70 -7.80
CA LYS A 154 9.37 1.98 -8.24
C LYS A 154 9.66 3.09 -7.24
N ASN A 155 9.37 2.83 -5.96
CA ASN A 155 9.62 3.79 -4.88
C ASN A 155 11.11 4.15 -4.78
N GLU A 156 12.01 3.18 -4.93
CA GLU A 156 13.46 3.42 -4.94
C GLU A 156 13.87 4.35 -6.08
N LEU A 157 13.36 4.12 -7.29
CA LEU A 157 13.62 4.98 -8.46
C LEU A 157 13.05 6.39 -8.27
N GLU A 158 11.82 6.51 -7.77
CA GLU A 158 11.18 7.80 -7.49
C GLU A 158 11.96 8.59 -6.44
N ILE A 159 12.42 7.93 -5.36
CA ILE A 159 13.26 8.56 -4.34
C ILE A 159 14.59 9.01 -4.95
N ALA A 160 15.23 8.20 -5.80
CA ALA A 160 16.47 8.58 -6.47
C ALA A 160 16.29 9.78 -7.42
N ASP A 161 15.15 9.87 -8.11
CA ASP A 161 14.81 11.05 -8.93
C ASP A 161 14.55 12.30 -8.08
N LEU A 162 13.80 12.16 -6.99
CA LEU A 162 13.57 13.24 -6.03
C LEU A 162 14.89 13.74 -5.43
N HIS A 163 15.83 12.84 -5.11
CA HIS A 163 17.14 13.22 -4.60
C HIS A 163 17.92 14.06 -5.62
N ARG A 164 17.93 13.64 -6.90
CA ARG A 164 18.56 14.41 -7.98
C ARG A 164 17.94 15.79 -8.16
N LYS A 165 16.62 15.91 -8.04
CA LYS A 165 15.91 17.20 -8.09
C LYS A 165 16.27 18.10 -6.90
N ILE A 166 16.36 17.53 -5.69
CA ILE A 166 16.79 18.26 -4.49
C ILE A 166 18.24 18.75 -4.62
N ASP A 167 19.15 17.93 -5.15
CA ASP A 167 20.53 18.33 -5.40
C ASP A 167 20.61 19.49 -6.40
N SER A 168 19.83 19.44 -7.47
CA SER A 168 19.72 20.52 -8.45
C SER A 168 19.24 21.82 -7.80
N LEU A 169 18.18 21.78 -7.00
CA LEU A 169 17.67 22.94 -6.28
C LEU A 169 18.71 23.50 -5.29
N THR A 170 19.39 22.62 -4.57
CA THR A 170 20.44 22.99 -3.60
C THR A 170 21.61 23.71 -4.30
N ASN A 171 22.01 23.22 -5.48
CA ASN A 171 23.03 23.87 -6.30
C ASN A 171 22.60 25.27 -6.76
N VAL A 172 21.36 25.42 -7.23
CA VAL A 172 20.82 26.73 -7.64
C VAL A 172 20.79 27.71 -6.46
N LEU A 173 20.32 27.27 -5.30
CA LEU A 173 20.29 28.11 -4.07
C LEU A 173 21.69 28.51 -3.63
N THR A 174 22.67 27.61 -3.73
CA THR A 174 24.07 27.90 -3.42
C THR A 174 24.64 28.96 -4.38
N MET A 175 24.37 28.83 -5.68
CA MET A 175 24.78 29.82 -6.68
C MET A 175 24.13 31.18 -6.45
N GLN A 176 22.83 31.23 -6.13
CA GLN A 176 22.15 32.47 -5.77
C GLN A 176 22.79 33.11 -4.53
N THR A 177 23.08 32.33 -3.50
CA THR A 177 23.73 32.82 -2.27
C THR A 177 25.11 33.42 -2.58
N GLN A 178 25.90 32.77 -3.44
CA GLN A 178 27.20 33.30 -3.88
C GLN A 178 27.05 34.60 -4.68
N MET A 179 26.10 34.68 -5.61
CA MET A 179 25.85 35.90 -6.39
C MET A 179 25.39 37.06 -5.52
N VAL A 180 24.48 36.81 -4.57
CA VAL A 180 24.03 37.82 -3.61
C VAL A 180 25.21 38.34 -2.78
N ASN A 181 26.04 37.44 -2.23
CA ASN A 181 27.23 37.84 -1.47
C ASN A 181 28.24 38.62 -2.32
N ALA A 182 28.42 38.25 -3.59
CA ALA A 182 29.29 38.97 -4.52
C ALA A 182 28.73 40.38 -4.83
N LEU A 183 27.43 40.51 -5.07
CA LEU A 183 26.78 41.80 -5.31
C LEU A 183 26.86 42.70 -4.07
N VAL A 184 26.61 42.16 -2.88
CA VAL A 184 26.71 42.87 -1.61
C VAL A 184 28.14 43.38 -1.37
N SER A 185 29.15 42.55 -1.62
CA SER A 185 30.56 42.96 -1.45
C SER A 185 31.00 44.01 -2.47
N ALA A 186 30.60 43.88 -3.74
CA ALA A 186 30.85 44.88 -4.77
C ALA A 186 30.20 46.24 -4.44
N ARG A 187 28.92 46.23 -4.03
CA ARG A 187 28.23 47.45 -3.58
C ARG A 187 28.91 48.09 -2.37
N ARG A 188 29.34 47.29 -1.40
CA ARG A 188 30.08 47.79 -0.24
C ARG A 188 31.39 48.48 -0.65
N GLN A 189 32.08 47.94 -1.66
CA GLN A 189 33.31 48.53 -2.18
C GLN A 189 33.06 49.87 -2.88
N GLU A 190 32.03 49.98 -3.73
CA GLU A 190 31.63 51.23 -4.38
C GLU A 190 31.24 52.32 -3.37
N LEU A 191 30.42 51.97 -2.36
CA LEU A 191 30.07 52.90 -1.29
C LEU A 191 31.32 53.36 -0.51
N SER A 192 32.25 52.46 -0.23
CA SER A 192 33.49 52.85 0.47
C SER A 192 34.36 53.79 -0.36
N ALA A 193 34.42 53.60 -1.68
CA ALA A 193 35.19 54.46 -2.58
C ALA A 193 34.57 55.85 -2.71
N THR A 194 33.24 55.92 -2.85
CA THR A 194 32.50 57.19 -2.92
C THR A 194 32.57 57.97 -1.62
N VAL A 195 32.41 57.31 -0.46
CA VAL A 195 32.57 57.94 0.86
C VAL A 195 33.98 58.53 1.00
N LYS A 196 35.03 57.78 0.66
CA LYS A 196 36.41 58.28 0.68
C LYS A 196 36.58 59.49 -0.25
N ALA A 197 36.06 59.43 -1.47
CA ALA A 197 36.15 60.54 -2.42
C ALA A 197 35.49 61.82 -1.89
N ILE A 198 34.32 61.69 -1.24
CA ILE A 198 33.63 62.81 -0.58
C ILE A 198 34.45 63.36 0.59
N GLU A 199 35.05 62.50 1.42
CA GLU A 199 35.93 62.92 2.51
C GLU A 199 37.16 63.69 1.99
N TYR A 200 37.78 63.22 0.89
CA TYR A 200 38.89 63.92 0.25
C TYR A 200 38.47 65.29 -0.31
N ALA A 201 37.32 65.37 -0.99
CA ALA A 201 36.80 66.64 -1.51
C ALA A 201 36.48 67.64 -0.39
N ARG A 202 35.83 67.18 0.69
CA ARG A 202 35.54 68.00 1.88
C ARG A 202 36.81 68.51 2.55
N LYS A 203 37.88 67.71 2.57
CA LYS A 203 39.17 68.11 3.14
C LYS A 203 39.92 69.11 2.26
N ALA A 204 39.68 69.10 0.94
CA ALA A 204 40.26 70.03 -0.02
C ALA A 204 39.54 71.39 -0.04
N GLU A 205 38.22 71.42 0.19
CA GLU A 205 37.41 72.66 0.26
C GLU A 205 37.49 73.38 1.63
N GLY A 206 38.07 72.75 2.66
CA GLY A 206 38.19 73.28 4.02
C GLY A 206 39.48 74.04 4.34
N LEU A 207 40.17 74.59 3.33
CA LEU A 207 41.33 75.49 3.45
C LEU A 207 40.93 76.93 3.12
#